data_AF-A0A1B0GST1-F1
#
_entry.id   AF-A0A1B0GST1-F1
#
_cell.length_a   1.000
_cell.length_b   1.000
_cell.length_c   1.000
_cell.angle_alpha   90.00
_cell.angle_beta   90.00
_cell.angle_gamma   90.00
#
_symmetry.space_group_name_H-M   'P 1'
#
loop_
_entity.id
_entity.type
_entity.pdbx_description
1 polymer ?
#
loop_
_entity_poly.entity_id
_entity_poly.type
_entity_poly.pdbx_seq_one_letter_code
_entity_poly.pdbx_strand_id
1 'polypeptide(L)'
;MTKEPQKKPAPSQALLFGKTFTDHMLMVEWNNKAGWGPPRIQPFQNLTLHPACSGLHYSLQLFEGLKAYKGGDQQVRLFRPWLNMDRMLRSARRLCL
;
A
#
# COMPACT_ATOMS: atom_id res chain seq x y z
N MET A 1 1.44 6.74 -16.06
CA MET A 1 2.63 6.90 -15.21
C MET A 1 2.71 8.33 -14.67
N THR A 2 3.48 8.59 -13.61
CA THR A 2 3.57 9.95 -13.05
C THR A 2 4.28 10.88 -14.03
N LYS A 3 3.89 12.15 -14.08
CA LYS A 3 4.59 13.20 -14.84
C LYS A 3 5.67 13.91 -13.99
N GLU A 4 5.67 13.66 -12.68
CA GLU A 4 6.56 14.29 -11.71
C GLU A 4 7.25 13.18 -10.89
N PRO A 5 8.32 12.56 -11.42
CA PRO A 5 9.05 11.52 -10.69
C PRO A 5 9.88 12.12 -9.56
N GLN A 6 9.87 11.48 -8.39
CA GLN A 6 10.70 11.89 -7.27
C GLN A 6 12.16 11.48 -7.47
N LYS A 7 13.08 12.28 -6.95
CA LYS A 7 14.51 11.95 -6.98
C LYS A 7 14.76 10.73 -6.07
N LYS A 8 15.26 9.64 -6.66
CA LYS A 8 15.61 8.42 -5.92
C LYS A 8 16.79 8.69 -4.98
N PRO A 9 16.84 8.04 -3.79
CA PRO A 9 17.97 8.17 -2.88
C PRO A 9 19.30 7.81 -3.57
N ALA A 10 20.35 8.56 -3.26
CA ALA A 10 21.69 8.24 -3.72
C ALA A 10 22.21 6.97 -3.04
N PRO A 11 23.14 6.20 -3.66
CA PRO A 11 23.70 5.00 -3.04
C PRO A 11 24.35 5.22 -1.66
N SER A 12 24.87 6.43 -1.41
CA SER A 12 25.49 6.83 -0.14
C SER A 12 24.49 7.34 0.91
N GLN A 13 23.22 7.51 0.54
CA GLN A 13 22.21 8.07 1.43
C GLN A 13 21.67 6.98 2.37
N ALA A 14 21.68 7.25 3.68
CA ALA A 14 21.06 6.36 4.65
C ALA A 14 19.55 6.25 4.42
N LEU A 15 19.04 5.02 4.29
CA LEU A 15 17.63 4.74 4.12
C LEU A 15 16.97 4.52 5.48
N LEU A 16 16.28 5.55 5.99
CA LEU A 16 15.48 5.45 7.20
C LEU A 16 14.15 4.75 6.91
N PHE A 17 13.79 3.77 7.76
CA PHE A 17 12.57 3.01 7.60
C PHE A 17 11.32 3.91 7.59
N GLY A 18 10.47 3.76 6.56
CA GLY A 18 9.18 4.47 6.46
C GLY A 18 9.26 5.98 6.18
N LYS A 19 10.41 6.49 5.71
CA LYS A 19 10.60 7.93 5.45
C LYS A 19 10.72 8.31 3.97
N THR A 20 10.89 7.35 3.08
CA THR A 20 10.96 7.57 1.62
C THR A 20 9.98 6.65 0.93
N PHE A 21 9.16 7.20 0.04
CA PHE A 21 8.12 6.48 -0.70
C PHE A 21 8.44 6.47 -2.21
N THR A 22 7.83 5.54 -2.94
CA THR A 22 7.99 5.42 -4.40
C THR A 22 7.03 6.33 -5.15
N ASP A 23 7.26 6.50 -6.46
CA ASP A 23 6.47 7.37 -7.33
C ASP A 23 4.98 6.99 -7.47
N HIS A 24 4.63 5.73 -7.16
CA HIS A 24 3.29 5.18 -7.37
C HIS A 24 2.75 4.47 -6.13
N MET A 25 1.43 4.39 -6.06
CA MET A 25 0.67 3.62 -5.08
C MET A 25 -0.48 2.85 -5.77
N LEU A 26 -0.88 1.73 -5.16
CA LEU A 26 -2.09 0.99 -5.54
C LEU A 26 -3.28 1.55 -4.76
N MET A 27 -4.42 1.74 -5.42
CA MET A 27 -5.67 2.16 -4.80
C MET A 27 -6.84 1.36 -5.39
N VAL A 28 -7.75 0.93 -4.52
CA VAL A 28 -8.99 0.24 -4.90
C VAL A 28 -10.09 0.74 -3.98
N GLU A 29 -11.22 1.14 -4.55
CA GLU A 29 -12.38 1.61 -3.80
C GLU A 29 -13.43 0.51 -3.70
N TRP A 30 -14.17 0.49 -2.60
CA TRP A 30 -15.32 -0.39 -2.39
C TRP A 30 -16.50 0.42 -1.88
N ASN A 31 -17.71 0.05 -2.30
CA ASN A 31 -18.94 0.51 -1.66
C ASN A 31 -20.00 -0.60 -1.66
N ASN A 32 -20.99 -0.46 -0.78
CA ASN A 32 -22.03 -1.47 -0.61
C ASN A 32 -22.96 -1.65 -1.82
N LYS A 33 -23.06 -0.67 -2.72
CA LYS A 33 -23.95 -0.73 -3.89
C LYS A 33 -23.32 -1.45 -5.08
N ALA A 34 -22.03 -1.23 -5.32
CA ALA A 34 -21.31 -1.70 -6.52
C ALA A 34 -20.20 -2.71 -6.20
N GLY A 35 -19.90 -2.95 -4.93
CA GLY A 35 -18.77 -3.77 -4.52
C GLY A 35 -17.43 -3.11 -4.82
N TRP A 36 -16.44 -3.91 -5.21
CA TRP A 36 -15.11 -3.44 -5.57
C TRP A 36 -15.11 -2.75 -6.94
N GLY A 37 -14.59 -1.53 -6.98
CA GLY A 37 -14.24 -0.86 -8.22
C GLY A 37 -12.94 -1.42 -8.84
N PRO A 38 -12.56 -0.94 -10.04
CA PRO A 38 -11.33 -1.36 -10.69
C PRO A 38 -10.10 -0.93 -9.90
N PRO A 39 -9.11 -1.82 -9.69
CA PRO A 39 -7.86 -1.45 -9.06
C PRO A 39 -7.04 -0.54 -9.97
N ARG A 40 -6.38 0.47 -9.40
CA ARG A 40 -5.56 1.42 -10.15
C ARG A 40 -4.20 1.63 -9.51
N ILE A 41 -3.16 1.63 -10.35
CA ILE A 41 -1.84 2.14 -10.00
C ILE A 41 -1.81 3.61 -10.39
N GLN A 42 -1.62 4.50 -9.42
CA GLN A 42 -1.67 5.95 -9.62
C GLN A 42 -0.44 6.63 -8.99
N PRO A 43 -0.13 7.89 -9.35
CA PRO A 43 0.92 8.65 -8.67
C PRO A 43 0.68 8.72 -7.17
N PHE A 44 1.77 8.64 -6.39
CA PHE A 44 1.71 8.81 -4.95
C PHE A 44 1.12 10.19 -4.61
N GLN A 45 0.09 10.22 -3.78
CA GLN A 45 -0.64 11.44 -3.42
C GLN A 45 -1.33 11.26 -2.06
N ASN A 46 -1.79 12.36 -1.49
CA ASN A 46 -2.57 12.34 -0.26
C ASN A 46 -3.92 11.65 -0.46
N LEU A 47 -4.47 11.07 0.62
CA LEU A 47 -5.82 10.55 0.64
C LEU A 47 -6.82 11.70 0.92
N THR A 48 -7.86 11.80 0.11
CA THR A 48 -9.01 12.67 0.40
C THR A 48 -10.04 11.87 1.18
N LEU A 49 -10.29 12.24 2.43
CA LEU A 49 -11.19 11.53 3.33
C LEU A 49 -12.23 12.49 3.90
N HIS A 50 -13.48 12.02 4.03
CA HIS A 50 -14.50 12.76 4.76
C HIS A 50 -14.12 12.84 6.25
N PRO A 51 -14.35 13.96 6.96
CA PRO A 51 -13.97 14.11 8.37
C PRO A 51 -14.56 13.05 9.31
N ALA A 52 -15.73 12.51 8.97
CA ALA A 52 -16.40 11.43 9.71
C ALA A 52 -16.02 10.01 9.25
N CYS A 53 -14.92 9.83 8.51
CA CYS A 53 -14.47 8.51 8.07
C CYS A 53 -14.25 7.56 9.25
N SER A 54 -14.92 6.41 9.25
CA SER A 54 -14.87 5.45 10.37
C SER A 54 -13.46 4.91 10.65
N GLY A 55 -12.58 4.89 9.64
CA GLY A 55 -11.16 4.57 9.81
C GLY A 55 -10.44 5.52 10.77
N LEU A 56 -10.87 6.79 10.84
CA LEU A 56 -10.32 7.82 11.73
C LEU A 56 -10.94 7.81 13.13
N HIS A 57 -12.23 7.47 13.25
CA HIS A 57 -12.96 7.57 14.52
C HIS A 57 -13.00 6.27 15.32
N TYR A 58 -13.11 5.14 14.63
CA TYR A 58 -13.33 3.83 15.26
C TYR A 58 -12.23 2.83 14.92
N SER A 59 -11.13 3.30 14.34
CA SER A 59 -10.01 2.46 13.92
C SER A 59 -10.44 1.29 13.02
N LEU A 60 -11.43 1.52 12.14
CA LEU A 60 -11.78 0.59 11.06
C LEU A 60 -10.70 0.62 9.97
N GLN A 61 -9.53 0.10 10.32
CA GLN A 61 -8.33 0.07 9.50
C GLN A 61 -7.47 -1.16 9.85
N LEU A 62 -6.73 -1.67 8.86
CA LEU A 62 -5.74 -2.71 9.03
C LEU A 62 -4.60 -2.45 8.05
N PHE A 63 -3.43 -3.06 8.29
CA PHE A 63 -2.30 -2.98 7.36
C PHE A 63 -1.57 -4.32 7.27
N GLU A 64 -0.72 -4.43 6.25
CA GLU A 64 0.22 -5.54 6.09
C GLU A 64 1.64 -5.03 5.90
N GLY A 65 2.60 -5.90 6.24
CA GLY A 65 4.02 -5.62 6.11
C GLY A 65 4.74 -6.79 5.46
N LEU A 66 5.24 -6.58 4.24
CA LEU A 66 6.06 -7.55 3.50
C LEU A 66 7.20 -6.82 2.78
N LYS A 67 8.20 -7.59 2.35
CA LYS A 67 9.39 -7.05 1.69
C LYS A 67 9.58 -7.67 0.31
N ALA A 68 10.02 -6.82 -0.60
CA ALA A 68 10.56 -7.21 -1.89
C ALA A 68 12.09 -7.07 -1.86
N TYR A 69 12.80 -8.05 -2.39
CA TYR A 69 14.25 -8.09 -2.42
C TYR A 69 14.74 -8.18 -3.85
N LYS A 70 15.76 -7.41 -4.20
CA LYS A 70 16.44 -7.51 -5.50
C LYS A 70 17.66 -8.42 -5.36
N GLY A 71 17.70 -9.51 -6.13
CA GLY A 71 18.87 -10.40 -6.18
C GLY A 71 20.03 -9.81 -6.98
N GLY A 72 21.20 -10.44 -6.91
CA GLY A 72 22.35 -10.06 -7.77
C GLY A 72 22.05 -10.16 -9.27
N ASP A 73 21.06 -10.98 -9.63
CA ASP A 73 20.51 -11.14 -10.98
C ASP A 73 19.51 -10.04 -11.40
N GLN A 74 19.41 -8.96 -10.61
CA GLN A 74 18.47 -7.85 -10.80
C GLN A 74 16.99 -8.20 -10.70
N GLN A 75 16.63 -9.48 -10.45
CA GLN A 75 15.25 -9.88 -10.29
C GLN A 75 14.71 -9.52 -8.91
N VAL A 76 13.49 -8.99 -8.88
CA VAL A 76 12.77 -8.64 -7.64
C VAL A 76 11.88 -9.80 -7.22
N ARG A 77 11.95 -10.18 -5.93
CA ARG A 77 11.20 -11.31 -5.36
C ARG A 77 10.51 -10.91 -4.07
N LEU A 78 9.32 -11.47 -3.82
CA LEU A 78 8.60 -11.35 -2.56
C LEU A 78 8.86 -12.58 -1.70
N PHE A 79 9.02 -12.40 -0.39
CA PHE A 79 9.18 -13.53 0.54
C PHE A 79 7.82 -13.97 1.09
N ARG A 80 7.36 -15.16 0.69
CA ARG A 80 6.10 -15.79 1.15
C ARG A 80 4.88 -14.85 1.16
N PRO A 81 4.60 -14.09 0.09
CA PRO A 81 3.56 -13.05 0.09
C PRO A 81 2.16 -13.59 0.40
N TRP A 82 1.90 -14.85 0.07
CA TRP A 82 0.61 -15.51 0.30
C TRP A 82 0.23 -15.54 1.79
N LEU A 83 1.20 -15.68 2.70
CA LEU A 83 0.92 -15.65 4.13
C LEU A 83 0.46 -14.26 4.62
N ASN A 84 0.99 -13.21 4.01
CA ASN A 84 0.54 -11.84 4.27
C ASN A 84 -0.87 -11.63 3.74
N MET A 85 -1.19 -12.15 2.54
CA MET A 85 -2.55 -12.06 1.99
C MET A 85 -3.56 -12.79 2.86
N ASP A 86 -3.23 -14.00 3.33
CA ASP A 86 -4.09 -14.75 4.25
C ASP A 86 -4.32 -13.99 5.56
N ARG A 87 -3.27 -13.34 6.09
CA ARG A 87 -3.37 -12.54 7.31
C ARG A 87 -4.19 -11.27 7.09
N MET A 88 -4.02 -10.58 5.96
CA MET A 88 -4.84 -9.42 5.58
C MET A 88 -6.32 -9.78 5.54
N LEU A 89 -6.67 -10.91 4.90
CA LEU A 89 -8.05 -11.39 4.83
C LEU A 89 -8.63 -11.75 6.21
N ARG A 90 -7.84 -12.38 7.09
CA ARG A 90 -8.26 -12.66 8.47
C ARG A 90 -8.54 -11.36 9.25
N SER A 91 -7.67 -10.37 9.12
CA SER A 91 -7.84 -9.06 9.76
C SER A 91 -9.06 -8.31 9.22
N ALA A 92 -9.30 -8.35 7.90
CA ALA A 92 -10.45 -7.71 7.26
C ALA A 92 -11.77 -8.29 7.79
N ARG A 93 -11.87 -9.63 7.82
CA ARG A 93 -13.01 -10.34 8.39
C ARG A 93 -13.23 -10.02 9.87
N ARG A 94 -12.16 -9.85 10.65
CA ARG A 94 -12.26 -9.51 12.08
C ARG A 94 -12.83 -8.12 12.32
N LEU A 95 -12.64 -7.18 11.39
CA LEU A 95 -13.15 -5.81 11.45
C LEU A 95 -14.43 -5.59 10.63
N CYS A 96 -14.98 -6.66 10.04
CA CYS A 96 -16.14 -6.58 9.15
C CYS A 96 -15.92 -5.64 7.95
N LEU A 97 -14.70 -5.59 7.42
CA LEU A 97 -14.35 -4.90 6.16
C LEU A 97 -14.58 -5.79 4.94
#